data_AF-A0A7C7VVZ2-F1
#
_entry.id   AF-A0A7C7VVZ2-F1
#
_cell.length_a   1.000
_cell.length_b   1.000
_cell.length_c   1.000
_cell.angle_alpha   90.00
_cell.angle_beta   90.00
_cell.angle_gamma   90.00
#
_symmetry.space_group_name_H-M   'P 1'
#
loop_
_entity.id
_entity.type
_entity.pdbx_description
1 polymer ?
#
loop_
_entity_poly.entity_id
_entity_poly.type
_entity_poly.pdbx_seq_one_letter_code
_entity_poly.pdbx_strand_id
1 'polypeptide(L)'
;SVPIVGDFHFNGHKLLAKYPGCAETLAKYRINPGNVGRGKSRDPQFQQMIEFACQYDKPVRIGVNGGSLDQSVLTRLLDENRLQENPLELAAITR
;
A
#
# COMPACT_ATOMS: atom_id res chain seq x y z
N SER A 1 -4.91 26.12 9.93
CA SER A 1 -5.66 25.32 8.93
C SER A 1 -5.65 23.86 9.35
N VAL A 2 -6.58 23.03 8.86
CA VAL A 2 -6.63 21.58 9.16
C VAL A 2 -5.82 20.81 8.10
N PRO A 3 -4.92 19.86 8.47
CA PRO A 3 -4.17 19.06 7.50
C PRO A 3 -5.07 18.11 6.68
N ILE A 4 -4.81 18.01 5.37
CA ILE A 4 -5.56 17.14 4.46
C ILE A 4 -4.70 15.94 4.05
N VAL A 5 -5.29 14.74 4.11
CA VAL A 5 -4.65 13.47 3.74
C VAL A 5 -5.20 12.98 2.41
N GLY A 6 -4.31 12.70 1.44
CA GLY A 6 -4.69 12.09 0.18
C GLY A 6 -4.77 10.57 0.30
N ASP A 7 -5.93 9.99 -0.05
CA ASP A 7 -6.15 8.55 0.03
C ASP A 7 -6.09 7.89 -1.35
N PHE A 8 -4.99 7.22 -1.65
CA PHE A 8 -4.69 6.75 -2.99
C PHE A 8 -4.90 5.24 -3.14
N HIS A 9 -5.65 4.87 -4.18
CA HIS A 9 -5.93 3.49 -4.59
C HIS A 9 -5.70 3.33 -6.09
N PHE A 10 -5.14 2.20 -6.54
CA PHE A 10 -4.96 1.84 -7.96
C PHE A 10 -4.04 2.77 -8.77
N ASN A 11 -4.47 4.00 -9.04
CA ASN A 11 -3.82 4.95 -9.95
C ASN A 11 -3.09 6.10 -9.23
N GLY A 12 -2.82 5.98 -7.92
CA GLY A 12 -2.16 7.03 -7.13
C GLY A 12 -0.87 7.57 -7.74
N HIS A 13 -0.02 6.68 -8.25
CA HIS A 13 1.21 7.02 -8.96
C HIS A 13 0.98 7.95 -10.16
N LYS A 14 -0.11 7.76 -10.92
CA LYS A 14 -0.48 8.63 -12.05
C LYS A 14 -1.01 9.98 -11.58
N LEU A 15 -1.80 9.99 -10.51
CA LEU A 15 -2.39 11.22 -9.98
C LEU A 15 -1.32 12.15 -9.40
N LEU A 16 -0.39 11.59 -8.62
CA LEU A 16 0.73 12.35 -8.06
C LEU A 16 1.63 12.93 -9.16
N ALA A 17 1.90 12.15 -10.22
CA ALA A 17 2.68 12.62 -11.37
C ALA A 17 1.95 13.72 -12.18
N LYS A 18 0.65 13.56 -12.42
CA LYS A 18 -0.14 14.45 -13.27
C LYS A 18 -0.51 15.77 -12.59
N TYR A 19 -0.63 15.78 -11.26
CA TYR A 19 -1.11 16.92 -10.48
C TYR A 19 -0.12 17.31 -9.36
N PRO A 20 1.07 17.85 -9.71
CA PRO A 20 2.13 18.15 -8.74
C PRO A 20 1.71 19.15 -7.66
N GLY A 21 0.92 20.17 -8.01
CA GLY A 21 0.41 21.13 -7.01
C GLY A 21 -0.50 20.48 -5.97
N CYS A 22 -1.25 19.44 -6.34
CA CYS A 22 -2.05 18.66 -5.39
C CYS A 22 -1.15 17.81 -4.49
N ALA A 23 -0.17 17.11 -5.08
CA ALA A 23 0.81 16.32 -4.33
C ALA A 23 1.51 17.18 -3.26
N GLU A 24 1.98 18.37 -3.64
CA GLU A 24 2.66 19.30 -2.74
C GLU A 24 1.74 19.89 -1.66
N THR A 25 0.47 20.17 -1.97
CA THR A 25 -0.48 20.78 -1.01
C THR A 25 -0.95 19.80 0.07
N LEU A 26 -1.01 18.51 -0.24
CA LEU A 26 -1.41 17.49 0.73
C LEU A 26 -0.41 17.43 1.90
N ALA A 27 -0.93 17.22 3.11
CA ALA A 27 -0.10 17.10 4.31
C ALA A 27 0.44 15.68 4.52
N LYS A 28 -0.18 14.67 3.88
CA LYS A 28 0.16 13.25 4.05
C LYS A 28 -0.41 12.42 2.91
N TYR A 29 0.26 11.33 2.56
CA TYR A 29 -0.26 10.31 1.65
C TYR A 29 -0.68 9.05 2.41
N ARG A 30 -1.84 8.48 2.08
CA ARG A 30 -2.20 7.11 2.43
C ARG A 30 -2.00 6.25 1.19
N ILE A 31 -1.20 5.20 1.33
CA ILE A 31 -0.91 4.24 0.28
C ILE A 31 -1.25 2.83 0.77
N ASN A 32 -1.88 2.03 -0.08
CA ASN A 32 -2.08 0.60 0.16
C ASN A 32 -1.38 -0.20 -0.96
N PRO A 33 -0.26 -0.90 -0.68
CA PRO A 33 0.48 -1.64 -1.69
C PRO A 33 -0.35 -2.75 -2.35
N GLY A 34 -1.32 -3.34 -1.63
CA GLY A 34 -2.21 -4.37 -2.18
C GLY A 34 -3.17 -3.85 -3.26
N ASN A 35 -3.36 -2.53 -3.33
CA ASN A 35 -4.21 -1.88 -4.31
C ASN A 35 -3.42 -1.08 -5.35
N VAL A 36 -2.10 -0.95 -5.24
CA VAL A 36 -1.27 -0.17 -6.17
C VAL A 36 -0.59 -1.14 -7.12
N GLY A 37 -1.27 -1.44 -8.23
CA GLY A 37 -0.80 -2.37 -9.26
C GLY A 37 -1.09 -3.83 -8.97
N ARG A 38 -0.72 -4.71 -9.92
CA ARG A 38 -0.82 -6.17 -9.79
C ARG A 38 0.42 -6.85 -10.36
N GLY A 39 0.84 -7.95 -9.76
CA GLY A 39 2.01 -8.73 -10.20
C GLY A 39 3.26 -7.85 -10.34
N LYS A 40 3.95 -7.95 -11.49
CA LYS A 40 5.19 -7.22 -11.78
C LYS A 40 5.08 -5.68 -11.74
N SER A 41 3.87 -5.14 -11.85
CA SER A 41 3.64 -3.69 -11.86
C SER A 41 3.47 -3.08 -10.46
N ARG A 42 3.26 -3.90 -9.43
CA ARG A 42 2.99 -3.46 -8.07
C ARG A 42 4.16 -2.67 -7.48
N ASP A 43 5.34 -3.27 -7.46
CA ASP A 43 6.51 -2.67 -6.81
C ASP A 43 6.95 -1.37 -7.49
N PRO A 44 7.04 -1.28 -8.84
CA PRO A 44 7.37 -0.01 -9.50
C PRO A 44 6.36 1.11 -9.24
N GLN A 45 5.06 0.80 -9.19
CA GLN A 45 4.03 1.81 -8.93
C GLN A 45 4.05 2.27 -7.47
N PHE A 46 4.24 1.35 -6.53
CA PHE A 46 4.40 1.69 -5.12
C PHE A 46 5.66 2.53 -4.89
N GLN A 47 6.80 2.12 -5.48
CA GLN A 47 8.06 2.85 -5.43
C GLN A 47 7.89 4.29 -5.94
N GLN A 48 7.26 4.47 -7.10
CA GLN A 48 7.03 5.81 -7.67
C GLN A 48 6.23 6.71 -6.72
N MET A 49 5.25 6.15 -5.98
CA MET A 49 4.52 6.94 -4.98
C MET A 49 5.37 7.33 -3.77
N ILE A 50 6.28 6.46 -3.33
CA ILE A 50 7.25 6.75 -2.26
C ILE A 50 8.25 7.81 -2.71
N GLU A 51 8.72 7.76 -3.96
CA GLU A 51 9.60 8.78 -4.55
C GLU A 51 8.94 10.16 -4.51
N PHE A 52 7.65 10.28 -4.86
CA PHE A 52 6.92 11.55 -4.69
C PHE A 52 6.80 11.98 -3.23
N ALA A 53 6.61 11.04 -2.30
CA ALA A 53 6.57 11.38 -0.88
C ALA A 53 7.91 11.94 -0.40
N CYS A 54 9.02 11.33 -0.80
CA CYS A 54 10.36 11.84 -0.51
C CYS A 54 10.62 13.19 -1.16
N GLN A 55 10.27 13.35 -2.44
CA GLN A 55 10.46 14.59 -3.19
C GLN A 55 9.74 15.78 -2.53
N TYR A 56 8.51 15.56 -2.05
CA TYR A 56 7.67 16.60 -1.47
C TYR A 56 7.70 16.63 0.07
N ASP A 57 8.62 15.89 0.70
CA ASP A 57 8.76 15.73 2.15
C ASP A 57 7.42 15.44 2.86
N LYS A 58 6.70 14.43 2.35
CA LYS A 58 5.39 14.04 2.87
C LYS A 58 5.47 12.78 3.73
N PRO A 59 4.88 12.79 4.94
CA PRO A 59 4.68 11.55 5.66
C PRO A 59 3.76 10.61 4.87
N VAL A 60 3.99 9.30 5.03
CA VAL A 60 3.21 8.24 4.39
C VAL A 60 2.58 7.36 5.45
N ARG A 61 1.29 7.04 5.30
CA ARG A 61 0.63 5.93 6.00
C ARG A 61 0.51 4.76 5.02
N ILE A 62 1.22 3.68 5.30
CA ILE A 62 1.01 2.38 4.64
C ILE A 62 -0.11 1.68 5.40
N GLY A 63 -1.28 1.53 4.75
CA GLY A 63 -2.47 0.95 5.39
C GLY A 63 -3.05 -0.19 4.56
N VAL A 64 -2.72 -1.41 4.94
CA VAL A 64 -3.21 -2.67 4.36
C VAL A 64 -4.44 -3.14 5.12
N ASN A 65 -5.44 -3.65 4.40
CA ASN A 65 -6.64 -4.25 4.98
C ASN A 65 -6.76 -5.71 4.49
N GLY A 66 -7.42 -6.58 5.25
CA GLY A 66 -7.60 -8.00 4.88
C GLY A 66 -8.25 -8.21 3.50
N GLY A 67 -9.18 -7.34 3.09
CA GLY A 67 -9.80 -7.39 1.75
C GLY A 67 -8.87 -7.03 0.58
N SER A 68 -7.68 -6.52 0.86
CA SER A 68 -6.66 -6.15 -0.14
C SER A 68 -5.33 -6.83 0.14
N LEU A 69 -5.32 -7.94 0.90
CA LEU A 69 -4.11 -8.68 1.16
C LEU A 69 -3.57 -9.23 -0.16
N ASP A 70 -2.27 -9.06 -0.38
CA ASP A 70 -1.63 -9.57 -1.59
C ASP A 70 -1.68 -11.11 -1.60
N GLN A 71 -2.10 -11.68 -2.73
CA GLN A 71 -2.30 -13.12 -2.84
C GLN A 71 -1.01 -13.91 -2.66
N SER A 72 0.14 -13.40 -3.13
CA SER A 72 1.41 -14.13 -2.93
C SER A 72 1.86 -14.08 -1.47
N VAL A 73 1.53 -12.98 -0.77
CA VAL A 73 1.75 -12.89 0.68
C VAL A 73 0.85 -13.87 1.42
N LEU A 74 -0.45 -13.93 1.08
CA LEU A 74 -1.38 -14.87 1.70
C LEU A 74 -0.94 -16.32 1.48
N THR A 75 -0.58 -16.69 0.24
CA THR A 75 -0.08 -18.04 -0.07
C THR A 75 1.14 -18.38 0.78
N ARG A 76 2.13 -17.47 0.87
CA ARG A 76 3.31 -17.68 1.71
C ARG A 76 2.95 -17.89 3.18
N LEU A 77 2.05 -17.06 3.72
CA LEU A 77 1.62 -17.18 5.12
C LEU A 77 0.86 -18.50 5.39
N LEU A 78 0.06 -18.97 4.43
CA LEU A 78 -0.62 -20.26 4.52
C LEU A 78 0.37 -21.43 4.46
N ASP A 79 1.35 -21.36 3.57
CA ASP A 79 2.42 -22.37 3.45
C ASP A 79 3.25 -22.43 4.74
N GLU A 80 3.63 -21.28 5.31
CA GLU A 80 4.32 -21.18 6.59
C GLU A 80 3.48 -21.72 7.75
N ASN A 81 2.18 -21.41 7.79
CA ASN A 81 1.26 -21.88 8.83
C ASN A 81 1.10 -23.40 8.81
N ARG A 82 1.09 -24.01 7.62
CA ARG A 82 0.97 -25.46 7.44
C ARG A 82 2.16 -26.23 8.02
N LEU A 83 3.32 -25.58 8.15
CA LEU A 83 4.54 -26.19 8.71
C LEU A 83 4.61 -26.10 10.24
N GLN A 84 3.67 -25.41 10.90
CA GLN A 84 3.66 -25.27 12.36
C GLN A 84 3.15 -26.55 13.03
N GLU A 85 3.66 -26.86 14.23
CA GLU A 85 3.16 -27.97 15.05
C GLU A 85 1.67 -27.81 15.39
N ASN A 86 1.22 -26.56 15.58
CA ASN A 86 -0.17 -26.20 15.83
C ASN A 86 -0.59 -25.09 14.85
N PRO A 87 -1.09 -25.43 13.65
CA PRO A 87 -1.51 -24.45 12.66
C PRO A 87 -2.59 -23.51 13.18
N LEU A 88 -2.48 -22.22 12.85
CA LEU A 88 -3.45 -21.19 13.20
C LEU A 88 -4.70 -21.28 12.31
N GLU A 89 -5.83 -20.86 12.86
CA GLU A 89 -7.09 -20.65 12.13
C GLU A 89 -6.94 -19.55 11.07
N LEU A 90 -7.66 -19.67 9.95
CA LEU A 90 -7.56 -18.73 8.83
C LEU A 90 -7.75 -17.26 9.23
N ALA A 91 -8.69 -17.01 10.16
CA ALA A 91 -8.97 -15.67 10.66
C ALA A 91 -7.79 -15.05 11.45
N ALA A 92 -6.84 -15.85 11.94
CA ALA A 92 -5.62 -15.34 12.56
C ALA A 92 -4.52 -15.03 11.52
N ILE A 93 -4.57 -15.67 10.36
CA ILE A 93 -3.60 -15.50 9.26
C ILE A 93 -3.92 -14.23 8.45
N THR A 94 -5.20 -13.90 8.28
CA THR A 94 -5.67 -12.79 7.42
C THR A 94 -5.99 -11.50 8.20
N ARG A 95 -5.58 -11.41 9.46
CA ARG A 95 -5.82 -10.24 10.34
C ARG A 95 -4.99 -9.03 9.98
#